data_AF-A0ABD7VIQ1-F1
#
_entry.id   AF-A0ABD7VIQ1-F1
#
_cell.length_a   1.000
_cell.length_b   1.000
_cell.length_c   1.000
_cell.angle_alpha   90.00
_cell.angle_beta   90.00
_cell.angle_gamma   90.00
#
_symmetry.space_group_name_H-M   'P 1'
#
loop_
_entity.id
_entity.type
_entity.pdbx_description
1 polymer ?
#
loop_
_entity_poly.entity_id
_entity_poly.type
_entity_poly.pdbx_seq_one_letter_code
_entity_poly.pdbx_strand_id
1 'polypeptide(L)'
;MNRSRLLMSLGLCAGLTACSSAQVANKEAADLIEQGQYEAGLARVEEGLRENPRDTELHLLLNSGRAKAITALLTSGDTDRSRRDFVSARTAYSRVLTIEPNNRRAQDALRQLEYLRSMNEKLELARGDLRRGDIYGADRQVKQILELDPANEGALELQGNIRLVQSRNVIAYPQLRTKLDRPVTLEFRDANLKTIFEVLSQVAGLNFIFDKDLRPDMKATIFVRDVRIEDAVTLLLQQNQLHQKVVNENTLLIYPDSPQKVKDYQELVMRTFYLTSIDANTALNMVKTMLKTRDVFIDERLNTLTMRDSEDAVRMAEKLLQSQDQSNPEVVLEVEVMEVATQRILDLGLQWPNTFGVVNSDGSAVTLLDQLKGINSSRISISPSPQAKINAQDNDINTLASPVIRVSNREQARIHIGQRVPIISATSVPSTQGPVITESVTYLDVGLKLEVQPTVHLNNEVAIKIALEVSNATPLEPTRQGTIPVQVDTRNAQTTLRLHDGETQILAGLMRNDHGATGNKIPGLGDIPGLGRLFGSNKDTVGKSELVLSITPRIVRNLPYQSPSDMEFSTGTETSMHIQAPDRSQSYVMPSPAGQSRAVGESAVATTRVTVEKP
;
A
#
# COMPACT_ATOMS: atom_id res chain seq x y z
N MET A 1 28.81 -9.85 84.41
CA MET A 1 27.85 -9.91 83.29
C MET A 1 27.68 -8.51 82.71
N ASN A 2 28.49 -8.10 81.72
CA ASN A 2 28.43 -6.72 81.19
C ASN A 2 28.76 -6.63 79.68
N ARG A 3 28.32 -7.61 78.88
CA ARG A 3 28.56 -7.64 77.42
C ARG A 3 27.30 -7.65 76.54
N SER A 4 26.10 -7.84 77.08
CA SER A 4 24.87 -7.90 76.25
C SER A 4 24.14 -6.57 76.08
N ARG A 5 24.40 -5.55 76.93
CA ARG A 5 23.74 -4.24 76.80
C ARG A 5 24.44 -3.27 75.84
N LEU A 6 25.70 -3.50 75.47
CA LEU A 6 26.43 -2.64 74.53
C LEU A 6 26.15 -2.98 73.05
N LEU A 7 25.76 -4.23 72.76
CA LEU A 7 25.44 -4.70 71.40
C LEU A 7 24.03 -4.27 70.95
N MET A 8 23.12 -4.01 71.89
CA MET A 8 21.76 -3.57 71.57
C MET A 8 21.67 -2.05 71.29
N SER A 9 22.62 -1.25 71.77
CA SER A 9 22.73 0.17 71.43
C SER A 9 23.48 0.43 70.12
N LEU A 10 24.36 -0.48 69.68
CA LEU A 10 25.05 -0.34 68.38
C LEU A 10 24.16 -0.74 67.18
N GLY A 11 23.24 -1.68 67.37
CA GLY A 11 22.28 -2.10 66.33
C GLY A 11 21.16 -1.07 66.06
N LEU A 12 20.88 -0.17 67.00
CA LEU A 12 19.87 0.88 66.83
C LEU A 12 20.42 2.11 66.09
N CYS A 13 21.73 2.36 66.15
CA CYS A 13 22.38 3.44 65.40
C CYS A 13 22.63 3.08 63.92
N ALA A 14 22.82 1.80 63.59
CA ALA A 14 23.00 1.35 62.20
C ALA A 14 21.68 1.33 61.39
N GLY A 15 20.52 1.30 62.05
CA GLY A 15 19.21 1.38 61.40
C GLY A 15 18.76 2.81 61.07
N LEU A 16 19.35 3.83 61.68
CA LEU A 16 18.99 5.24 61.46
C LEU A 16 19.89 5.95 60.43
N THR A 17 21.09 5.44 60.17
CA THR A 17 22.00 5.98 59.14
C THR A 17 21.67 5.52 57.72
N ALA A 18 20.89 4.44 57.56
CA ALA A 18 20.43 3.94 56.25
C ALA A 18 19.29 4.79 55.65
N CYS A 19 18.53 5.52 56.48
CA CYS A 19 17.46 6.39 56.01
C CYS A 19 17.94 7.78 55.56
N SER A 20 19.13 8.22 56.00
CA SER A 20 19.64 9.55 55.61
C SER A 20 20.31 9.57 54.23
N SER A 21 20.96 8.48 53.80
CA SER A 21 21.64 8.44 52.49
C SER A 21 20.65 8.38 51.32
N ALA A 22 19.57 7.60 51.46
CA ALA A 22 18.51 7.50 50.44
C ALA A 22 17.78 8.84 50.24
N GLN A 23 17.53 9.58 51.32
CA GLN A 23 16.85 10.87 51.26
C GLN A 23 17.72 11.98 50.66
N VAL A 24 19.05 11.91 50.82
CA VAL A 24 20.01 12.82 50.16
C VAL A 24 20.09 12.53 48.65
N ALA A 25 20.12 11.25 48.25
CA ALA A 25 20.12 10.87 46.83
C ALA A 25 18.83 11.30 46.10
N ASN A 26 17.68 11.22 46.77
CA ASN A 26 16.40 11.71 46.23
C ASN A 26 16.40 13.21 45.94
N LYS A 27 16.93 14.01 46.87
CA LYS A 27 16.98 15.46 46.73
C LYS A 27 17.95 15.89 45.62
N GLU A 28 19.13 15.28 45.57
CA GLU A 28 20.11 15.52 44.51
C GLU A 28 19.56 15.16 43.12
N ALA A 29 18.88 14.02 42.99
CA ALA A 29 18.27 13.61 41.73
C ALA A 29 17.12 14.54 41.30
N ALA A 30 16.29 14.99 42.24
CA ALA A 30 15.22 15.95 41.97
C ALA A 30 15.78 17.31 41.51
N ASP A 31 16.81 17.83 42.18
CA ASP A 31 17.46 19.09 41.83
C ASP A 31 18.07 19.04 40.42
N LEU A 32 18.69 17.92 40.03
CA LEU A 32 19.24 17.72 38.68
C LEU A 32 18.15 17.72 37.59
N ILE A 33 16.99 17.11 37.87
CA ILE A 33 15.83 17.10 36.96
C ILE A 33 15.24 18.52 36.82
N GLU A 34 15.23 19.31 37.89
CA GLU A 34 14.77 20.70 37.85
C GLU A 34 15.75 21.63 37.12
N GLN A 35 17.05 21.38 37.19
CA GLN A 35 18.09 22.11 36.45
C GLN A 35 18.16 21.74 34.95
N GLY A 36 17.28 20.87 34.46
CA GLY A 36 17.22 20.45 33.05
C GLY A 36 18.26 19.39 32.66
N GLN A 37 19.00 18.84 33.63
CA GLN A 37 19.94 17.74 33.45
C GLN A 37 19.23 16.38 33.60
N TYR A 38 18.25 16.15 32.73
CA TYR A 38 17.34 15.00 32.84
C TYR A 38 18.04 13.64 32.88
N GLU A 39 19.06 13.42 32.03
CA GLU A 39 19.79 12.15 31.96
C GLU A 39 20.59 11.86 33.23
N ALA A 40 21.30 12.87 33.76
CA ALA A 40 22.08 12.74 34.99
C ALA A 40 21.16 12.54 36.20
N GLY A 41 20.05 13.28 36.27
CA GLY A 41 19.05 13.12 37.33
C GLY A 41 18.39 11.74 37.32
N LEU A 42 17.97 11.24 36.15
CA LEU A 42 17.38 9.90 36.02
C LEU A 42 18.37 8.78 36.33
N ALA A 43 19.63 8.91 35.89
CA ALA A 43 20.68 7.94 36.21
C ALA A 43 20.92 7.84 37.73
N ARG A 44 20.83 8.97 38.45
CA ARG A 44 20.95 9.01 39.91
C ARG A 44 19.78 8.32 40.62
N VAL A 45 18.55 8.49 40.11
CA VAL A 45 17.37 7.74 40.61
C VAL A 45 17.52 6.23 40.36
N GLU A 46 18.00 5.85 39.18
CA GLU A 46 18.24 4.44 38.83
C GLU A 46 19.35 3.80 39.68
N GLU A 47 20.40 4.55 40.03
CA GLU A 47 21.43 4.12 40.97
C GLU A 47 20.83 3.87 42.37
N GLY A 48 19.99 4.80 42.85
CA GLY A 48 19.26 4.63 44.12
C GLY A 48 18.34 3.40 44.13
N LEU A 49 17.69 3.10 43.01
CA LEU A 49 16.85 1.89 42.85
C LEU A 49 17.66 0.59 42.80
N ARG A 50 18.93 0.62 42.36
CA ARG A 50 19.83 -0.56 42.44
C ARG A 50 20.21 -0.86 43.89
N GLU A 51 20.42 0.17 44.70
CA GLU A 51 20.70 0.01 46.13
C GLU A 51 19.45 -0.42 46.91
N ASN A 52 18.26 0.11 46.55
CA ASN A 52 16.99 -0.18 47.21
C ASN A 52 15.86 -0.52 46.21
N PRO A 53 15.75 -1.78 45.74
CA PRO A 53 14.80 -2.16 44.67
C PRO A 53 13.30 -2.04 45.03
N ARG A 54 12.96 -1.98 46.33
CA ARG A 54 11.58 -1.96 46.84
C ARG A 54 11.09 -0.58 47.30
N ASP A 55 11.88 0.47 47.09
CA ASP A 55 11.50 1.83 47.49
C ASP A 55 10.46 2.42 46.54
N THR A 56 9.25 2.63 47.05
CA THR A 56 8.11 3.13 46.27
C THR A 56 8.28 4.60 45.87
N GLU A 57 8.97 5.41 46.67
CA GLU A 57 9.18 6.84 46.42
C GLU A 57 10.13 7.05 45.24
N LEU A 58 11.21 6.26 45.18
CA LEU A 58 12.16 6.23 44.07
C LEU A 58 11.51 5.77 42.75
N HIS A 59 10.62 4.76 42.79
CA HIS A 59 9.86 4.34 41.62
C HIS A 59 8.92 5.45 41.11
N LEU A 60 8.28 6.19 42.01
CA LEU A 60 7.42 7.33 41.65
C LEU A 60 8.23 8.49 41.06
N LEU A 61 9.39 8.80 41.64
CA LEU A 61 10.30 9.84 41.15
C LEU A 61 10.87 9.49 39.77
N LEU A 62 11.20 8.22 39.53
CA LEU A 62 11.66 7.74 38.23
C LEU A 62 10.58 7.93 37.16
N ASN A 63 9.35 7.49 37.44
CA ASN A 63 8.26 7.55 36.47
C ASN A 63 7.83 8.99 36.18
N SER A 64 7.68 9.82 37.22
CA SER A 64 7.34 11.24 37.06
C SER A 64 8.47 12.05 36.42
N GLY A 65 9.73 11.77 36.77
CA GLY A 65 10.92 12.36 36.19
C GLY A 65 11.06 12.04 34.70
N ARG A 66 10.86 10.77 34.30
CA ARG A 66 10.86 10.35 32.89
C ARG A 66 9.79 11.09 32.08
N ALA A 67 8.56 11.16 32.58
CA ALA A 67 7.47 11.86 31.91
C ALA A 67 7.75 13.36 31.70
N LYS A 68 8.29 14.03 32.73
CA LYS A 68 8.69 15.45 32.67
C LYS A 68 9.83 15.68 31.66
N ALA A 69 10.86 14.84 31.69
CA ALA A 69 11.99 14.91 30.76
C ALA A 69 11.55 14.73 29.31
N ILE A 70 10.73 13.71 29.02
CA ILE A 70 10.23 13.43 27.67
C ILE A 70 9.43 14.61 27.14
N THR A 71 8.53 15.18 27.96
CA THR A 71 7.68 16.29 27.53
C THR A 71 8.52 17.54 27.24
N ALA A 72 9.46 17.89 28.13
CA ALA A 72 10.34 19.03 27.95
C ALA A 72 11.22 18.89 26.69
N LEU A 73 11.82 17.72 26.47
CA LEU A 73 12.66 17.45 25.29
C LEU A 73 11.85 17.45 23.98
N LEU A 74 10.63 16.90 23.99
CA LEU A 74 9.74 16.95 22.83
C LEU A 74 9.34 18.39 22.50
N THR A 75 8.98 19.20 23.51
CA THR A 75 8.66 20.62 23.30
C THR A 75 9.87 21.38 22.76
N SER A 76 11.07 21.15 23.30
CA SER A 76 12.31 21.75 22.78
C SER A 76 12.54 21.37 21.32
N GLY A 77 12.42 20.08 20.99
CA GLY A 77 12.58 19.58 19.62
C GLY A 77 11.57 20.18 18.65
N ASP A 78 10.31 20.29 19.06
CA ASP A 78 9.25 20.92 18.26
C ASP A 78 9.52 22.41 18.04
N THR A 79 10.03 23.13 19.05
CA THR A 79 10.40 24.53 18.90
C THR A 79 11.59 24.72 17.96
N ASP A 80 12.63 23.90 18.07
CA ASP A 80 13.81 23.98 17.19
C ASP A 80 13.45 23.64 15.75
N ARG A 81 12.58 22.63 15.55
CA ARG A 81 12.02 22.28 14.24
C ARG A 81 11.25 23.45 13.62
N SER A 82 10.42 24.15 14.40
CA SER A 82 9.67 25.33 13.92
C SER A 82 10.58 26.49 13.51
N ARG A 83 11.75 26.62 14.15
CA ARG A 83 12.78 27.62 13.83
C ARG A 83 13.70 27.20 12.66
N ARG A 84 13.45 26.04 12.05
CA ARG A 84 14.31 25.42 11.02
C ARG A 84 15.72 25.07 11.50
N ASP A 85 15.93 24.92 12.81
CA ASP A 85 17.16 24.36 13.37
C ASP A 85 17.02 22.84 13.51
N PHE A 86 17.27 22.14 12.41
CA PHE A 86 17.12 20.68 12.34
C PHE A 86 18.19 19.93 13.13
N VAL A 87 19.34 20.55 13.41
CA VAL A 87 20.44 19.90 14.13
C VAL A 87 20.10 19.80 15.62
N SER A 88 19.65 20.91 16.21
CA SER A 88 19.20 20.96 17.60
C SER A 88 17.94 20.10 17.81
N ALA A 89 16.97 20.19 16.90
CA ALA A 89 15.75 19.36 16.96
C ALA A 89 16.05 17.86 16.95
N ARG A 90 16.92 17.40 16.04
CA ARG A 90 17.35 15.99 15.97
C ARG A 90 17.99 15.53 17.28
N THR A 91 18.81 16.40 17.89
CA THR A 91 19.47 16.10 19.16
C THR A 91 18.42 15.93 20.26
N ALA A 92 17.45 16.83 20.37
CA ALA A 92 16.37 16.74 21.35
C ALA A 92 15.55 15.45 21.20
N TYR A 93 15.13 15.09 19.98
CA TYR A 93 14.38 13.84 19.76
C TYR A 93 15.23 12.58 20.00
N SER A 94 16.52 12.60 19.68
CA SER A 94 17.42 11.47 19.98
C SER A 94 17.56 11.22 21.49
N ARG A 95 17.59 12.29 22.29
CA ARG A 95 17.62 12.22 23.76
C ARG A 95 16.31 11.69 24.36
N VAL A 96 15.18 11.86 23.67
CA VAL A 96 13.92 11.19 24.05
C VAL A 96 14.06 9.68 23.87
N LEU A 97 14.67 9.22 22.78
CA LEU A 97 14.85 7.79 22.51
C LEU A 97 15.86 7.11 23.43
N THR A 98 16.80 7.85 24.02
CA THR A 98 17.69 7.30 25.06
C THR A 98 16.94 7.03 26.37
N ILE A 99 15.87 7.80 26.66
CA ILE A 99 15.03 7.61 27.85
C ILE A 99 13.93 6.57 27.57
N GLU A 100 13.28 6.66 26.41
CA GLU A 100 12.18 5.79 25.99
C GLU A 100 12.39 5.34 24.52
N PRO A 101 13.03 4.18 24.28
CA PRO A 101 13.35 3.71 22.93
C PRO A 101 12.15 3.54 21.99
N ASN A 102 10.97 3.26 22.55
CA ASN A 102 9.73 2.99 21.79
C ASN A 102 8.83 4.23 21.62
N ASN A 103 9.33 5.44 21.89
CA ASN A 103 8.54 6.65 21.75
C ASN A 103 8.25 6.96 20.27
N ARG A 104 7.02 6.63 19.81
CA ARG A 104 6.59 6.79 18.41
C ARG A 104 6.75 8.23 17.90
N ARG A 105 6.38 9.23 18.71
CA ARG A 105 6.42 10.65 18.31
C ARG A 105 7.85 11.11 18.00
N ALA A 106 8.82 10.71 18.82
CA ALA A 106 10.24 11.03 18.58
C ALA A 106 10.80 10.30 17.34
N GLN A 107 10.44 9.02 17.13
CA GLN A 107 10.84 8.27 15.94
C GLN A 107 10.28 8.88 14.65
N ASP A 108 9.00 9.25 14.66
CA ASP A 108 8.34 9.92 13.52
C ASP A 108 8.98 11.28 13.21
N ALA A 109 9.25 12.09 14.23
CA ALA A 109 9.90 13.39 14.06
C ALA A 109 11.32 13.26 13.48
N LEU A 110 12.11 12.28 13.93
CA LEU A 110 13.44 12.00 13.36
C LEU A 110 13.37 11.56 11.90
N ARG A 111 12.43 10.67 11.55
CA ARG A 111 12.20 10.27 10.15
C ARG A 111 11.86 11.46 9.26
N GLN A 112 11.00 12.37 9.73
CA GLN A 112 10.64 13.58 9.00
C GLN A 112 11.85 14.51 8.81
N LEU A 113 12.68 14.71 9.84
CA LEU A 113 13.89 15.53 9.75
C LEU A 113 14.90 14.96 8.76
N GLU A 114 15.10 13.64 8.77
CA GLU A 114 16.01 12.96 7.85
C GLU A 114 15.51 13.02 6.40
N TYR A 115 14.20 12.87 6.21
CA TYR A 115 13.55 13.08 4.93
C TYR A 115 13.80 14.50 4.40
N LEU A 116 13.52 15.54 5.19
CA LEU A 116 13.75 16.95 4.80
C LEU A 116 15.22 17.24 4.46
N ARG A 117 16.16 16.67 5.23
CA ARG A 117 17.60 16.78 4.96
C ARG A 117 17.96 16.17 3.61
N SER A 118 17.50 14.95 3.34
CA SER A 118 17.80 14.25 2.08
C SER A 118 17.27 15.01 0.86
N MET A 119 16.10 15.64 0.97
CA MET A 119 15.52 16.46 -0.09
C MET A 119 16.35 17.72 -0.34
N ASN A 120 16.76 18.43 0.71
CA ASN A 120 17.64 19.60 0.58
C ASN A 120 18.99 19.25 -0.05
N GLU A 121 19.59 18.10 0.31
CA GLU A 121 20.84 17.64 -0.28
C GLU A 121 20.70 17.35 -1.77
N LYS A 122 19.65 16.65 -2.19
CA LYS A 122 19.35 16.41 -3.62
C LYS A 122 19.09 17.71 -4.38
N LEU A 123 18.42 18.67 -3.76
CA LEU A 123 18.14 19.97 -4.38
C LEU A 123 19.43 20.76 -4.62
N GLU A 124 20.37 20.73 -3.66
CA GLU A 124 21.69 21.33 -3.83
C GLU A 124 22.55 20.61 -4.88
N LEU A 125 22.46 19.28 -4.96
CA LEU A 125 23.10 18.50 -6.04
C LEU A 125 22.53 18.91 -7.41
N ALA A 126 21.21 19.01 -7.54
CA ALA A 126 20.55 19.44 -8.77
C ALA A 126 20.98 20.86 -9.19
N ARG A 127 21.10 21.79 -8.23
CA ARG A 127 21.66 23.13 -8.45
C ARG A 127 23.13 23.07 -8.87
N GLY A 128 23.91 22.14 -8.33
CA GLY A 128 25.28 21.88 -8.72
C GLY A 128 25.41 21.37 -10.17
N ASP A 129 24.58 20.40 -10.54
CA ASP A 129 24.53 19.82 -11.90
C ASP A 129 24.14 20.87 -12.94
N LEU A 130 23.12 21.69 -12.63
CA LEU A 130 22.71 22.80 -13.49
C LEU A 130 23.84 23.81 -13.71
N ARG A 131 24.59 24.17 -12.66
CA ARG A 131 25.74 25.08 -12.77
C ARG A 131 26.88 24.49 -13.61
N ARG A 132 27.03 23.17 -13.62
CA ARG A 132 28.00 22.44 -14.45
C ARG A 132 27.54 22.22 -15.90
N GLY A 133 26.30 22.58 -16.22
CA GLY A 133 25.71 22.36 -17.55
C GLY A 133 25.18 20.94 -17.76
N ASP A 134 25.14 20.08 -16.74
CA ASP A 134 24.52 18.76 -16.81
C ASP A 134 23.01 18.87 -16.56
N ILE A 135 22.28 19.20 -17.63
CA ILE A 135 20.84 19.42 -17.60
C ILE A 135 20.09 18.12 -17.31
N TYR A 136 20.56 16.99 -17.82
CA TYR A 136 19.91 15.68 -17.64
C TYR A 136 20.12 15.15 -16.23
N GLY A 137 21.31 15.35 -15.65
CA GLY A 137 21.58 15.09 -14.23
C GLY A 137 20.66 15.91 -13.33
N ALA A 138 20.57 17.22 -13.56
CA ALA A 138 19.71 18.12 -12.81
C ALA A 138 18.22 17.75 -12.91
N ASP A 139 17.70 17.46 -14.11
CA ASP A 139 16.29 17.09 -14.33
C ASP A 139 15.92 15.79 -13.60
N ARG A 140 16.83 14.80 -13.60
CA ARG A 140 16.63 13.55 -12.89
C ARG A 140 16.48 13.77 -11.39
N GLN A 141 17.37 14.57 -10.79
CA GLN A 141 17.31 14.87 -9.36
C GLN A 141 16.03 15.64 -8.99
N VAL A 142 15.63 16.61 -9.81
CA VAL A 142 14.40 17.39 -9.60
C VAL A 142 13.15 16.54 -9.72
N LYS A 143 13.06 15.67 -10.73
CA LYS A 143 11.92 14.74 -10.87
C LYS A 143 11.77 13.81 -9.67
N GLN A 144 12.88 13.27 -9.16
CA GLN A 144 12.84 12.45 -7.95
C GLN A 144 12.34 13.21 -6.72
N ILE A 145 12.64 14.51 -6.61
CA ILE A 145 12.11 15.35 -5.53
C ILE A 145 10.60 15.54 -5.72
N LEU A 146 10.15 15.87 -6.93
CA LEU A 146 8.74 16.13 -7.25
C LEU A 146 7.85 14.88 -7.23
N GLU A 147 8.42 13.69 -7.48
CA GLU A 147 7.72 12.42 -7.30
C GLU A 147 7.41 12.15 -5.82
N LEU A 148 8.28 12.60 -4.91
CA LEU A 148 8.12 12.41 -3.47
C LEU A 148 7.33 13.55 -2.81
N ASP A 149 7.54 14.79 -3.27
CA ASP A 149 6.84 15.99 -2.81
C ASP A 149 6.48 16.88 -4.01
N PRO A 150 5.27 16.73 -4.57
CA PRO A 150 4.82 17.52 -5.71
C PRO A 150 4.72 19.03 -5.43
N ALA A 151 4.66 19.44 -4.16
CA ALA A 151 4.49 20.84 -3.75
C ALA A 151 5.82 21.54 -3.40
N ASN A 152 6.97 20.88 -3.62
CA ASN A 152 8.27 21.43 -3.28
C ASN A 152 8.62 22.67 -4.13
N GLU A 153 8.54 23.86 -3.54
CA GLU A 153 8.75 25.14 -4.23
C GLU A 153 10.13 25.23 -4.93
N GLY A 154 11.19 24.79 -4.26
CA GLY A 154 12.55 24.88 -4.81
C GLY A 154 12.80 23.93 -5.98
N ALA A 155 12.18 22.75 -5.96
CA ALA A 155 12.24 21.81 -7.08
C ALA A 155 11.41 22.29 -8.27
N LEU A 156 10.23 22.88 -8.03
CA LEU A 156 9.38 23.47 -9.08
C LEU A 156 10.09 24.64 -9.79
N GLU A 157 10.74 25.52 -9.03
CA GLU A 157 11.55 26.60 -9.58
C GLU A 157 12.69 26.06 -10.47
N LEU A 158 13.43 25.06 -9.98
CA LEU A 158 14.52 24.45 -10.73
C LEU A 158 14.01 23.74 -11.99
N GLN A 159 12.86 23.07 -11.91
CA GLN A 159 12.21 22.43 -13.06
C GLN A 159 11.86 23.45 -14.14
N GLY A 160 11.32 24.61 -13.75
CA GLY A 160 11.06 25.71 -14.67
C GLY A 160 12.32 26.19 -15.39
N ASN A 161 13.41 26.37 -14.65
CA ASN A 161 14.71 26.76 -15.19
C ASN A 161 15.29 25.70 -16.14
N ILE A 162 15.22 24.42 -15.78
CA ILE A 162 15.65 23.30 -16.63
C ILE A 162 14.85 23.29 -17.93
N ARG A 163 13.53 23.44 -17.87
CA ARG A 163 12.66 23.46 -19.06
C ARG A 163 12.99 24.64 -19.98
N LEU A 164 13.32 25.80 -19.41
CA LEU A 164 13.77 26.99 -20.17
C LEU A 164 15.11 26.76 -20.87
N VAL A 165 16.05 26.03 -20.25
CA VAL A 165 17.34 25.69 -20.85
C VAL A 165 17.17 24.58 -21.90
N GLN A 166 16.35 23.56 -21.62
CA GLN A 166 16.04 22.48 -22.56
C GLN A 166 15.37 23.03 -23.83
N SER A 167 14.41 23.94 -23.71
CA SER A 167 13.73 24.53 -24.89
C SER A 167 14.67 25.35 -25.77
N ARG A 168 15.77 25.87 -25.23
CA ARG A 168 16.84 26.53 -26.00
C ARG A 168 17.79 25.54 -26.70
N ASN A 169 17.91 24.32 -26.16
CA ASN A 169 18.89 23.31 -26.59
C ASN A 169 18.29 22.16 -27.42
N VAL A 170 16.98 22.11 -27.66
CA VAL A 170 16.42 21.21 -28.67
C VAL A 170 17.01 21.62 -30.02
N ILE A 171 17.76 20.71 -30.64
CA ILE A 171 18.24 20.86 -32.02
C ILE A 171 16.99 21.09 -32.87
N ALA A 172 16.82 22.34 -33.29
CA ALA A 172 15.80 22.69 -34.23
C ALA A 172 16.14 21.99 -35.54
N TYR A 173 15.32 21.01 -35.94
CA TYR A 173 14.95 20.90 -37.35
C TYR A 173 14.62 22.30 -37.85
N PRO A 174 14.79 22.65 -39.14
CA PRO A 174 14.47 23.99 -39.64
C PRO A 174 12.99 24.31 -39.38
N GLN A 175 12.72 24.84 -38.19
CA GLN A 175 11.47 25.44 -37.79
C GLN A 175 11.53 26.80 -38.46
N LEU A 176 10.50 27.12 -39.25
CA LEU A 176 10.33 28.47 -39.78
C LEU A 176 10.48 29.43 -38.61
N ARG A 177 11.59 30.16 -38.60
CA ARG A 177 11.90 31.10 -37.53
C ARG A 177 10.76 32.12 -37.51
N THR A 178 10.30 32.45 -36.31
CA THR A 178 9.25 33.40 -35.91
C THR A 178 9.29 34.75 -36.65
N LYS A 179 8.93 34.74 -37.93
CA LYS A 179 8.48 35.89 -38.73
C LYS A 179 7.01 35.74 -39.16
N LEU A 180 6.38 34.59 -38.86
CA LEU A 180 4.98 34.32 -39.19
C LEU A 180 3.98 34.92 -38.18
N ASP A 181 4.45 35.47 -37.05
CA ASP A 181 3.60 36.09 -36.03
C ASP A 181 3.16 37.52 -36.38
N ARG A 182 3.66 38.10 -37.48
CA ARG A 182 3.20 39.42 -37.91
C ARG A 182 1.79 39.28 -38.49
N PRO A 183 0.79 39.97 -37.93
CA PRO A 183 -0.54 39.94 -38.50
C PRO A 183 -0.52 40.59 -39.88
N VAL A 184 -1.17 39.94 -40.84
CA VAL A 184 -1.33 40.45 -42.19
C VAL A 184 -2.81 40.54 -42.53
N THR A 185 -3.15 41.59 -43.26
CA THR A 185 -4.46 41.76 -43.86
C THR A 185 -4.32 41.57 -45.35
N LEU A 186 -4.98 40.55 -45.90
CA LEU A 186 -4.93 40.19 -47.32
C LEU A 186 -6.35 40.20 -47.86
N GLU A 187 -6.59 41.02 -48.88
CA GLU A 187 -7.88 41.13 -49.57
C GLU A 187 -7.64 40.92 -51.06
N PHE A 188 -7.61 39.65 -51.49
CA PHE A 188 -7.43 39.27 -52.89
C PHE A 188 -8.70 38.63 -53.43
N ARG A 189 -9.18 39.11 -54.58
CA ARG A 189 -10.28 38.53 -55.33
C ARG A 189 -9.78 38.08 -56.69
N ASP A 190 -9.93 36.79 -56.99
CA ASP A 190 -9.55 36.19 -58.27
C ASP A 190 -8.09 36.47 -58.71
N ALA A 191 -7.17 36.53 -57.75
CA ALA A 191 -5.76 36.84 -58.01
C ALA A 191 -4.96 35.56 -58.30
N ASN A 192 -3.91 35.66 -59.12
CA ASN A 192 -3.01 34.54 -59.38
C ASN A 192 -2.27 34.15 -58.10
N LEU A 193 -2.28 32.86 -57.77
CA LEU A 193 -1.67 32.30 -56.57
C LEU A 193 -0.18 32.67 -56.43
N LYS A 194 0.57 32.71 -57.54
CA LYS A 194 1.99 33.12 -57.53
C LYS A 194 2.15 34.55 -57.04
N THR A 195 1.29 35.46 -57.51
CA THR A 195 1.31 36.87 -57.10
C THR A 195 0.94 37.03 -55.63
N ILE A 196 0.00 36.24 -55.12
CA ILE A 196 -0.37 36.25 -53.69
C ILE A 196 0.84 35.82 -52.83
N PHE A 197 1.53 34.73 -53.22
CA PHE A 197 2.73 34.27 -52.51
C PHE A 197 3.93 35.21 -52.67
N GLU A 198 4.07 35.93 -53.79
CA GLU A 198 5.08 36.99 -53.95
C GLU A 198 4.83 38.15 -52.99
N VAL A 199 3.57 38.58 -52.82
CA VAL A 199 3.23 39.60 -51.83
C VAL A 199 3.50 39.09 -50.40
N LEU A 200 3.12 37.84 -50.11
CA LEU A 200 3.44 37.21 -48.83
C LEU A 200 4.96 37.11 -48.61
N SER A 201 5.73 36.84 -49.66
CA SER A 201 7.20 36.78 -49.62
C SER A 201 7.80 38.12 -49.22
N GLN A 202 7.30 39.22 -49.79
CA GLN A 202 7.76 40.58 -49.49
C GLN A 202 7.40 41.01 -48.06
N VAL A 203 6.21 40.63 -47.57
CA VAL A 203 5.71 41.03 -46.25
C VAL A 203 6.32 40.17 -45.13
N ALA A 204 6.40 38.86 -45.33
CA ALA A 204 6.90 37.89 -44.35
C ALA A 204 8.43 37.71 -44.39
N GLY A 205 9.07 38.05 -45.50
CA GLY A 205 10.49 37.74 -45.75
C GLY A 205 10.76 36.24 -45.91
N LEU A 206 9.79 35.51 -46.46
CA LEU A 206 9.86 34.07 -46.76
C LEU A 206 9.97 33.86 -48.27
N ASN A 207 10.67 32.83 -48.70
CA ASN A 207 10.80 32.41 -50.09
C ASN A 207 9.85 31.25 -50.35
N PHE A 208 9.08 31.33 -51.43
CA PHE A 208 8.20 30.25 -51.86
C PHE A 208 8.74 29.66 -53.17
N ILE A 209 8.99 28.36 -53.19
CA ILE A 209 9.37 27.58 -54.38
C ILE A 209 8.15 26.77 -54.79
N PHE A 210 7.83 26.75 -56.07
CA PHE A 210 6.71 25.97 -56.62
C PHE A 210 7.23 24.74 -57.35
N ASP A 211 6.61 23.59 -57.10
CA ASP A 211 6.84 22.38 -57.89
C ASP A 211 6.40 22.58 -59.35
N LYS A 212 7.07 21.89 -60.27
CA LYS A 212 6.82 21.96 -61.72
C LYS A 212 5.39 21.56 -62.13
N ASP A 213 4.71 20.76 -61.31
CA ASP A 213 3.38 20.23 -61.61
C ASP A 213 2.24 21.16 -61.10
N LEU A 214 2.59 22.34 -60.55
CA LEU A 214 1.60 23.38 -60.24
C LEU A 214 1.13 24.10 -61.50
N ARG A 215 -0.20 24.20 -61.64
CA ARG A 215 -0.86 24.97 -62.69
C ARG A 215 -0.53 26.46 -62.55
N PRO A 216 0.05 27.12 -63.58
CA PRO A 216 0.52 28.51 -63.48
C PRO A 216 -0.62 29.57 -63.45
N ASP A 217 -1.84 29.15 -63.78
CA ASP A 217 -3.06 29.96 -63.88
C ASP A 217 -3.99 29.79 -62.66
N MET A 218 -3.55 29.12 -61.60
CA MET A 218 -4.36 28.95 -60.39
C MET A 218 -4.70 30.29 -59.77
N LYS A 219 -5.99 30.52 -59.55
CA LYS A 219 -6.51 31.73 -58.92
C LYS A 219 -7.07 31.40 -57.54
N ALA A 220 -6.78 32.27 -56.58
CA ALA A 220 -7.30 32.15 -55.23
C ALA A 220 -8.00 33.43 -54.81
N THR A 221 -8.98 33.27 -53.93
CA THR A 221 -9.71 34.38 -53.30
C THR A 221 -9.56 34.23 -51.80
N ILE A 222 -8.87 35.17 -51.16
CA ILE A 222 -8.63 35.18 -49.72
C ILE A 222 -9.00 36.54 -49.15
N PHE A 223 -9.77 36.51 -48.06
CA PHE A 223 -10.15 37.68 -47.28
C PHE A 223 -9.84 37.40 -45.81
N VAL A 224 -8.65 37.79 -45.36
CA VAL A 224 -8.19 37.62 -43.98
C VAL A 224 -7.76 38.96 -43.40
N ARG A 225 -8.11 39.21 -42.14
CA ARG A 225 -7.77 40.44 -41.41
C ARG A 225 -7.12 40.07 -40.09
N ASP A 226 -5.97 40.67 -39.81
CA ASP A 226 -5.24 40.46 -38.55
C ASP A 226 -4.92 38.97 -38.28
N VAL A 227 -4.63 38.21 -39.35
CA VAL A 227 -4.34 36.77 -39.28
C VAL A 227 -2.83 36.56 -39.36
N ARG A 228 -2.32 35.59 -38.61
CA ARG A 228 -0.90 35.19 -38.69
C ARG A 228 -0.59 34.67 -40.09
N ILE A 229 0.61 34.92 -40.57
CA ILE A 229 1.03 34.52 -41.92
C ILE A 229 0.92 33.00 -42.10
N GLU A 230 1.18 32.22 -41.05
CA GLU A 230 1.06 30.75 -41.06
C GLU A 230 -0.37 30.30 -41.37
N ASP A 231 -1.34 30.88 -40.67
CA ASP A 231 -2.76 30.56 -40.83
C ASP A 231 -3.21 31.01 -42.23
N ALA A 232 -2.77 32.17 -42.71
CA ALA A 232 -3.08 32.66 -44.06
C ALA A 232 -2.51 31.77 -45.17
N VAL A 233 -1.25 31.31 -45.04
CA VAL A 233 -0.62 30.35 -45.96
C VAL A 233 -1.38 29.02 -45.93
N THR A 234 -1.70 28.50 -44.76
CA THR A 234 -2.45 27.24 -44.59
C THR A 234 -3.82 27.30 -45.26
N LEU A 235 -4.55 28.42 -45.09
CA LEU A 235 -5.85 28.64 -45.75
C LEU A 235 -5.74 28.66 -47.28
N LEU A 236 -4.71 29.32 -47.82
CA LEU A 236 -4.46 29.36 -49.27
C LEU A 236 -4.14 27.98 -49.83
N LEU A 237 -3.31 27.22 -49.12
CA LEU A 237 -2.94 25.86 -49.50
C LEU A 237 -4.15 24.93 -49.47
N GLN A 238 -4.95 24.98 -48.39
CA GLN A 238 -6.15 24.16 -48.21
C GLN A 238 -7.21 24.45 -49.28
N GLN A 239 -7.46 25.73 -49.61
CA GLN A 239 -8.41 26.12 -50.65
C GLN A 239 -8.03 25.57 -52.03
N ASN A 240 -6.74 25.47 -52.31
CA ASN A 240 -6.20 25.14 -53.63
C ASN A 240 -5.70 23.69 -53.75
N GLN A 241 -5.93 22.84 -52.74
CA GLN A 241 -5.46 21.44 -52.68
C GLN A 241 -3.94 21.35 -52.86
N LEU A 242 -3.20 22.19 -52.12
CA LEU A 242 -1.74 22.23 -52.12
C LEU A 242 -1.22 21.88 -50.73
N HIS A 243 0.00 21.35 -50.70
CA HIS A 243 0.76 21.11 -49.47
C HIS A 243 2.08 21.89 -49.50
N GLN A 244 2.66 22.05 -48.31
CA GLN A 244 3.96 22.70 -48.13
C GLN A 244 4.99 21.75 -47.53
N LYS A 245 6.25 21.94 -47.92
CA LYS A 245 7.44 21.37 -47.29
C LYS A 245 8.37 22.51 -46.88
N VAL A 246 8.85 22.48 -45.64
CA VAL A 246 9.87 23.42 -45.18
C VAL A 246 11.23 22.94 -45.68
N VAL A 247 11.92 23.74 -46.49
CA VAL A 247 13.23 23.40 -47.06
C VAL A 247 14.35 23.95 -46.18
N ASN A 248 14.16 25.16 -45.65
CA ASN A 248 15.06 25.82 -44.71
C ASN A 248 14.30 26.90 -43.92
N GLU A 249 14.98 27.60 -43.02
CA GLU A 249 14.36 28.59 -42.11
C GLU A 249 13.52 29.67 -42.81
N ASN A 250 13.81 29.97 -44.09
CA ASN A 250 13.17 31.04 -44.84
C ASN A 250 12.54 30.55 -46.16
N THR A 251 12.50 29.25 -46.46
CA THR A 251 12.06 28.75 -47.78
C THR A 251 11.08 27.60 -47.64
N LEU A 252 9.91 27.75 -48.26
CA LEU A 252 8.88 26.73 -48.38
C LEU A 252 8.76 26.24 -49.82
N LEU A 253 8.69 24.93 -50.01
CA LEU A 253 8.31 24.29 -51.27
C LEU A 253 6.81 23.99 -51.24
N ILE A 254 6.08 24.48 -52.23
CA ILE A 254 4.65 24.25 -52.42
C ILE A 254 4.48 23.21 -53.54
N TYR A 255 3.65 22.20 -53.31
CA TYR A 255 3.37 21.11 -54.25
C TYR A 255 1.89 20.71 -54.21
N PRO A 256 1.33 20.10 -55.27
CA PRO A 256 -0.06 19.67 -55.26
C PRO A 256 -0.28 18.48 -54.31
N ASP A 257 -1.41 18.50 -53.60
CA ASP A 257 -1.84 17.43 -52.69
C ASP A 257 -2.29 16.20 -53.49
N SER A 258 -1.32 15.50 -54.06
CA SER A 258 -1.51 14.23 -54.75
C SER A 258 -0.79 13.12 -53.99
N PRO A 259 -1.36 11.90 -53.92
CA PRO A 259 -0.74 10.78 -53.20
C PRO A 259 0.69 10.46 -53.67
N GLN A 260 1.01 10.76 -54.93
CA GLN A 260 2.35 10.58 -55.47
C GLN A 260 3.33 11.64 -54.92
N LYS A 261 2.96 12.92 -54.99
CA LYS A 261 3.81 14.02 -54.50
C LYS A 261 3.96 14.03 -52.99
N VAL A 262 2.91 13.65 -52.26
CA VAL A 262 3.00 13.45 -50.81
C VAL A 262 4.07 12.39 -50.51
N LYS A 263 4.09 11.25 -51.20
CA LYS A 263 5.18 10.27 -51.00
C LYS A 263 6.56 10.78 -51.38
N ASP A 264 6.66 11.59 -52.43
CA ASP A 264 7.95 12.09 -52.92
C ASP A 264 8.53 13.19 -52.02
N TYR A 265 7.68 14.03 -51.41
CA TYR A 265 8.11 15.20 -50.64
C TYR A 265 7.91 15.10 -49.13
N GLN A 266 6.96 14.30 -48.63
CA GLN A 266 6.70 14.15 -47.20
C GLN A 266 7.89 13.48 -46.52
N GLU A 267 8.42 14.15 -45.51
CA GLU A 267 9.50 13.58 -44.73
C GLU A 267 8.94 12.59 -43.72
N LEU A 268 9.53 11.40 -43.72
CA LEU A 268 9.21 10.36 -42.77
C LEU A 268 10.29 10.35 -41.70
N VAL A 269 9.88 10.34 -40.45
CA VAL A 269 10.76 10.21 -39.30
C VAL A 269 10.62 8.81 -38.72
N MET A 270 11.73 8.26 -38.27
CA MET A 270 11.74 7.00 -37.53
C MET A 270 11.87 7.29 -36.05
N ARG A 271 10.99 6.70 -35.24
CA ARG A 271 11.03 6.84 -33.79
C ARG A 271 10.73 5.53 -33.11
N THR A 272 11.51 5.22 -32.08
CA THR A 272 11.35 4.05 -31.22
C THR A 272 10.73 4.47 -29.89
N PHE A 273 9.65 3.81 -29.52
CA PHE A 273 8.93 3.95 -28.26
C PHE A 273 9.26 2.77 -27.35
N TYR A 274 9.67 3.07 -26.12
CA TYR A 274 9.87 2.08 -25.07
C TYR A 274 8.58 1.96 -24.28
N LEU A 275 8.03 0.75 -24.18
CA LEU A 275 6.76 0.49 -23.52
C LEU A 275 7.03 -0.14 -22.15
N THR A 276 6.37 0.35 -21.11
CA THR A 276 6.63 -0.07 -19.72
C THR A 276 5.59 -1.06 -19.20
N SER A 277 4.31 -0.75 -19.42
CA SER A 277 3.15 -1.46 -18.87
C SER A 277 2.28 -2.10 -19.95
N ILE A 278 2.17 -1.46 -21.11
CA ILE A 278 1.48 -2.01 -22.28
C ILE A 278 2.37 -3.01 -23.04
N ASP A 279 1.77 -4.10 -23.51
CA ASP A 279 2.44 -5.08 -24.36
C ASP A 279 2.62 -4.54 -25.80
N ALA A 280 3.79 -4.82 -26.40
CA ALA A 280 4.14 -4.35 -27.74
C ALA A 280 3.15 -4.79 -28.84
N ASN A 281 2.56 -6.00 -28.77
CA ASN A 281 1.56 -6.44 -29.74
C ASN A 281 0.26 -5.64 -29.60
N THR A 282 -0.14 -5.34 -28.37
CA THR A 282 -1.33 -4.52 -28.11
C THR A 282 -1.12 -3.09 -28.61
N ALA A 283 0.05 -2.50 -28.31
CA ALA A 283 0.44 -1.18 -28.79
C ALA A 283 0.49 -1.12 -30.33
N LEU A 284 1.04 -2.14 -30.98
CA LEU A 284 1.10 -2.26 -32.44
C LEU A 284 -0.29 -2.23 -33.07
N ASN A 285 -1.21 -3.04 -32.54
CA ASN A 285 -2.58 -3.11 -33.05
C ASN A 285 -3.29 -1.76 -32.90
N MET A 286 -3.14 -1.11 -31.75
CA MET A 286 -3.72 0.21 -31.49
C MET A 286 -3.18 1.29 -32.45
N VAL A 287 -1.86 1.36 -32.62
CA VAL A 287 -1.22 2.34 -33.51
C VAL A 287 -1.63 2.10 -34.97
N LYS A 288 -1.63 0.84 -35.43
CA LYS A 288 -2.02 0.49 -36.79
C LYS A 288 -3.50 0.78 -37.10
N THR A 289 -4.41 0.52 -36.16
CA THR A 289 -5.84 0.75 -36.39
C THR A 289 -6.21 2.23 -36.34
N MET A 290 -5.63 2.98 -35.39
CA MET A 290 -6.00 4.39 -35.19
C MET A 290 -5.30 5.33 -36.18
N LEU A 291 -4.02 5.09 -36.49
CA LEU A 291 -3.23 5.98 -37.36
C LEU A 291 -3.07 5.47 -38.80
N LYS A 292 -3.59 4.27 -39.11
CA LYS A 292 -3.47 3.62 -40.43
C LYS A 292 -2.02 3.54 -40.96
N THR A 293 -1.04 3.52 -40.05
CA THR A 293 0.40 3.49 -40.35
C THR A 293 0.82 2.14 -40.95
N ARG A 294 1.69 2.14 -41.95
CA ARG A 294 2.16 0.90 -42.62
C ARG A 294 3.45 0.33 -42.03
N ASP A 295 4.39 1.21 -41.70
CA ASP A 295 5.74 0.81 -41.32
C ASP A 295 5.92 0.86 -39.80
N VAL A 296 5.42 -0.17 -39.12
CA VAL A 296 5.60 -0.35 -37.66
C VAL A 296 6.16 -1.73 -37.38
N PHE A 297 7.23 -1.75 -36.59
CA PHE A 297 7.95 -2.94 -36.16
C PHE A 297 8.00 -3.00 -34.63
N ILE A 298 7.93 -4.20 -34.07
CA ILE A 298 8.02 -4.44 -32.63
C ILE A 298 9.20 -5.37 -32.32
N ASP A 299 9.88 -5.09 -31.21
CA ASP A 299 10.80 -6.03 -30.58
C ASP A 299 10.17 -6.47 -29.25
N GLU A 300 9.65 -7.70 -29.21
CA GLU A 300 9.02 -8.30 -28.03
C GLU A 300 10.00 -8.50 -26.87
N ARG A 301 11.29 -8.77 -27.17
CA ARG A 301 12.31 -9.00 -26.15
C ARG A 301 12.63 -7.71 -25.39
N LEU A 302 12.60 -6.57 -26.07
CA LEU A 302 12.83 -5.26 -25.45
C LEU A 302 11.54 -4.51 -25.09
N ASN A 303 10.37 -5.07 -25.42
CA ASN A 303 9.07 -4.39 -25.37
C ASN A 303 9.12 -2.98 -25.99
N THR A 304 9.60 -2.90 -27.24
CA THR A 304 9.69 -1.63 -27.97
C THR A 304 8.87 -1.65 -29.25
N LEU A 305 8.35 -0.47 -29.62
CA LEU A 305 7.64 -0.23 -30.87
C LEU A 305 8.41 0.82 -31.68
N THR A 306 8.95 0.43 -32.82
CA THR A 306 9.60 1.35 -33.76
C THR A 306 8.66 1.62 -34.92
N MET A 307 8.35 2.89 -35.16
CA MET A 307 7.52 3.30 -36.27
C MET A 307 8.27 4.27 -37.20
N ARG A 308 7.96 4.18 -38.48
CA ARG A 308 8.40 5.12 -39.50
C ARG A 308 7.16 5.73 -40.17
N ASP A 309 6.91 7.01 -39.92
CA ASP A 309 5.78 7.72 -40.51
C ASP A 309 6.07 9.24 -40.53
N SER A 310 5.12 10.04 -40.99
CA SER A 310 5.13 11.50 -40.88
C SER A 310 5.32 11.96 -39.43
N GLU A 311 5.94 13.12 -39.24
CA GLU A 311 6.20 13.68 -37.90
C GLU A 311 4.90 13.82 -37.09
N ASP A 312 3.81 14.26 -37.72
CA ASP A 312 2.50 14.38 -37.08
C ASP A 312 1.96 13.02 -36.62
N ALA A 313 2.03 11.98 -37.46
CA ALA A 313 1.66 10.61 -37.09
C ALA A 313 2.46 10.10 -35.89
N VAL A 314 3.78 10.32 -35.88
CA VAL A 314 4.65 9.91 -34.77
C VAL A 314 4.33 10.67 -33.48
N ARG A 315 4.02 11.97 -33.56
CA ARG A 315 3.59 12.77 -32.39
C ARG A 315 2.23 12.34 -31.85
N MET A 316 1.29 11.93 -32.71
CA MET A 316 0.02 11.36 -32.25
C MET A 316 0.21 9.99 -31.61
N ALA A 317 1.05 9.13 -32.20
CA ALA A 317 1.38 7.85 -31.62
C ALA A 317 2.04 8.02 -30.24
N GLU A 318 2.92 9.01 -30.09
CA GLU A 318 3.51 9.36 -28.80
C GLU A 318 2.44 9.70 -27.76
N LYS A 319 1.52 10.61 -28.07
CA LYS A 319 0.43 10.99 -27.15
C LYS A 319 -0.49 9.82 -26.82
N LEU A 320 -0.83 9.00 -27.82
CA LEU A 320 -1.69 7.83 -27.68
C LEU A 320 -1.04 6.75 -26.79
N LEU A 321 0.25 6.50 -26.98
CA LEU A 321 1.00 5.54 -26.17
C LEU A 321 1.20 6.08 -24.75
N GLN A 322 1.47 7.36 -24.56
CA GLN A 322 1.59 7.98 -23.23
C GLN A 322 0.28 7.90 -22.41
N SER A 323 -0.89 8.05 -23.07
CA SER A 323 -2.17 7.95 -22.36
C SER A 323 -2.53 6.51 -21.98
N GLN A 324 -2.09 5.51 -22.75
CA GLN A 324 -2.43 4.11 -22.54
C GLN A 324 -1.37 3.29 -21.79
N ASP A 325 -0.09 3.67 -21.85
CA ASP A 325 1.01 3.00 -21.15
C ASP A 325 1.05 3.39 -19.66
N GLN A 326 -0.07 3.21 -18.98
CA GLN A 326 -0.22 3.46 -17.55
C GLN A 326 0.07 2.19 -16.76
N SER A 327 0.67 2.33 -15.58
CA SER A 327 0.95 1.19 -14.71
C SER A 327 -0.32 0.49 -14.25
N ASN A 328 -0.27 -0.85 -14.21
CA ASN A 328 -1.36 -1.64 -13.66
C ASN A 328 -1.57 -1.31 -12.17
N PRO A 329 -2.83 -1.15 -11.71
CA PRO A 329 -3.12 -1.00 -10.29
C PRO A 329 -2.70 -2.24 -9.50
N GLU A 330 -2.33 -2.04 -8.25
CA GLU A 330 -1.94 -3.11 -7.35
C GLU A 330 -2.56 -2.90 -5.97
N VAL A 331 -2.94 -4.01 -5.34
CA VAL A 331 -3.58 -4.02 -4.03
C VAL A 331 -2.85 -4.98 -3.10
N VAL A 332 -2.64 -4.53 -1.88
CA VAL A 332 -2.27 -5.38 -0.76
C VAL A 332 -3.55 -5.79 -0.04
N LEU A 333 -3.77 -7.08 0.12
CA LEU A 333 -4.89 -7.65 0.85
C LEU A 333 -4.37 -8.16 2.19
N GLU A 334 -4.87 -7.57 3.26
CA GLU A 334 -4.65 -8.03 4.63
C GLU A 334 -5.87 -8.86 5.02
N VAL A 335 -5.67 -10.15 5.30
CA VAL A 335 -6.71 -11.04 5.78
C VAL A 335 -6.41 -11.37 7.24
N GLU A 336 -7.42 -11.35 8.09
CA GLU A 336 -7.29 -11.70 9.50
C GLU A 336 -8.29 -12.81 9.84
N VAL A 337 -7.76 -13.91 10.35
CA VAL A 337 -8.53 -15.07 10.80
C VAL A 337 -8.31 -15.21 12.29
N MET A 338 -9.36 -15.00 13.08
CA MET A 338 -9.33 -15.16 14.53
C MET A 338 -10.27 -16.30 14.92
N GLU A 339 -9.73 -17.31 15.59
CA GLU A 339 -10.50 -18.40 16.17
C GLU A 339 -10.26 -18.47 17.68
N VAL A 340 -11.36 -18.42 18.44
CA VAL A 340 -11.35 -18.63 19.89
C VAL A 340 -12.15 -19.89 20.16
N ALA A 341 -11.51 -20.92 20.70
CA ALA A 341 -12.14 -22.17 21.10
C ALA A 341 -11.92 -22.39 22.60
N THR A 342 -13.00 -22.65 23.32
CA THR A 342 -12.99 -22.95 24.76
C THR A 342 -13.71 -24.27 24.99
N GLN A 343 -13.14 -25.11 25.83
CA GLN A 343 -13.72 -26.39 26.20
C GLN A 343 -13.59 -26.58 27.70
N ARG A 344 -14.73 -26.77 28.36
CA ARG A 344 -14.81 -27.04 29.80
C ARG A 344 -15.38 -28.43 30.02
N ILE A 345 -14.68 -29.23 30.81
CA ILE A 345 -15.09 -30.58 31.20
C ILE A 345 -15.18 -30.61 32.72
N LEU A 346 -16.36 -30.94 33.24
CA LEU A 346 -16.59 -31.20 34.66
C LEU A 346 -17.01 -32.66 34.82
N ASP A 347 -16.16 -33.47 35.44
CA ASP A 347 -16.42 -34.88 35.77
C ASP A 347 -16.48 -35.03 37.30
N LEU A 348 -17.70 -35.14 37.82
CA LEU A 348 -17.98 -35.16 39.26
C LEU A 348 -18.90 -36.32 39.63
N GLY A 349 -18.47 -37.12 40.61
CA GLY A 349 -19.33 -38.06 41.33
C GLY A 349 -18.64 -39.36 41.72
N LEU A 350 -19.44 -40.36 42.07
CA LEU A 350 -18.97 -41.67 42.49
C LEU A 350 -19.20 -42.69 41.38
N GLN A 351 -18.13 -43.32 40.92
CA GLN A 351 -18.21 -44.45 40.00
C GLN A 351 -18.57 -45.69 40.78
N TRP A 352 -19.84 -46.09 40.68
CA TRP A 352 -20.33 -47.31 41.30
C TRP A 352 -20.02 -48.53 40.42
N PRO A 353 -19.77 -49.69 41.05
CA PRO A 353 -19.58 -50.93 40.31
C PRO A 353 -20.82 -51.29 39.50
N ASN A 354 -20.63 -51.64 38.24
CA ASN A 354 -21.69 -52.02 37.32
C ASN A 354 -21.59 -53.47 36.84
N THR A 355 -20.54 -54.20 37.26
CA THR A 355 -20.39 -55.63 36.97
C THR A 355 -20.13 -56.41 38.24
N PHE A 356 -20.80 -57.56 38.35
CA PHE A 356 -20.57 -58.56 39.39
C PHE A 356 -19.96 -59.79 38.70
N GLY A 357 -18.79 -60.20 39.16
CA GLY A 357 -18.06 -61.33 38.60
C GLY A 357 -17.92 -62.44 39.63
N VAL A 358 -17.93 -63.70 39.18
CA VAL A 358 -17.55 -64.82 40.04
C VAL A 358 -16.05 -65.06 39.87
N VAL A 359 -15.32 -65.11 40.98
CA VAL A 359 -13.89 -65.43 41.02
C VAL A 359 -13.67 -66.79 41.65
N ASN A 360 -12.57 -67.43 41.28
CA ASN A 360 -12.11 -68.68 41.89
C ASN A 360 -11.70 -68.45 43.36
N SER A 361 -11.45 -69.54 44.08
CA SER A 361 -10.91 -69.50 45.46
C SER A 361 -9.64 -68.67 45.58
N ASP A 362 -8.88 -68.58 44.48
CA ASP A 362 -7.58 -67.94 44.41
C ASP A 362 -7.68 -66.51 43.84
N GLY A 363 -8.90 -65.99 43.65
CA GLY A 363 -9.17 -64.63 43.16
C GLY A 363 -9.04 -64.43 41.65
N SER A 364 -8.71 -65.48 40.89
CA SER A 364 -8.65 -65.46 39.42
C SER A 364 -10.04 -65.57 38.77
N ALA A 365 -10.16 -65.14 37.51
CA ALA A 365 -11.39 -65.29 36.75
C ALA A 365 -11.76 -66.77 36.55
N VAL A 366 -13.05 -67.09 36.66
CA VAL A 366 -13.56 -68.45 36.40
C VAL A 366 -13.45 -68.75 34.90
N THR A 367 -12.75 -69.82 34.53
CA THR A 367 -12.53 -70.22 33.12
C THR A 367 -13.11 -71.59 32.78
N LEU A 368 -13.47 -72.41 33.78
CA LEU A 368 -14.12 -73.70 33.60
C LEU A 368 -15.43 -73.79 34.40
N LEU A 369 -16.41 -74.54 33.87
CA LEU A 369 -17.74 -74.67 34.48
C LEU A 369 -17.72 -75.38 35.85
N ASP A 370 -16.75 -76.27 36.09
CA ASP A 370 -16.59 -76.99 37.36
C ASP A 370 -16.17 -76.07 38.52
N GLN A 371 -15.51 -74.95 38.20
CA GLN A 371 -15.08 -73.95 39.17
C GLN A 371 -16.25 -73.11 39.74
N LEU A 372 -17.46 -73.24 39.16
CA LEU A 372 -18.69 -72.64 39.67
C LEU A 372 -19.30 -73.44 40.83
N LYS A 373 -18.76 -74.62 41.17
CA LYS A 373 -19.23 -75.39 42.33
C LYS A 373 -18.73 -74.75 43.64
N GLY A 374 -19.64 -74.57 44.59
CA GLY A 374 -19.32 -74.03 45.92
C GLY A 374 -19.13 -72.51 45.96
N ILE A 375 -19.84 -71.76 45.09
CA ILE A 375 -19.87 -70.29 45.17
C ILE A 375 -20.44 -69.86 46.52
N ASN A 376 -19.66 -69.08 47.25
CA ASN A 376 -20.04 -68.40 48.48
C ASN A 376 -19.81 -66.89 48.32
N SER A 377 -20.17 -66.10 49.33
CA SER A 377 -20.06 -64.63 49.28
C SER A 377 -18.64 -64.14 49.01
N SER A 378 -17.60 -64.88 49.43
CA SER A 378 -16.19 -64.52 49.15
C SER A 378 -15.76 -64.71 47.69
N ARG A 379 -16.56 -65.40 46.87
CA ARG A 379 -16.30 -65.62 45.44
C ARG A 379 -17.05 -64.65 44.54
N ILE A 380 -17.82 -63.72 45.10
CA ILE A 380 -18.47 -62.64 44.35
C ILE A 380 -17.55 -61.42 44.39
N SER A 381 -16.97 -61.11 43.24
CA SER A 381 -16.17 -59.91 43.02
C SER A 381 -17.02 -58.77 42.47
N ILE A 382 -16.66 -57.56 42.86
CA ILE A 382 -17.29 -56.32 42.44
C ILE A 382 -16.23 -55.52 41.68
N SER A 383 -16.48 -55.23 40.41
CA SER A 383 -15.52 -54.53 39.55
C SER A 383 -16.22 -53.49 38.67
N PRO A 384 -15.63 -52.30 38.49
CA PRO A 384 -14.48 -51.75 39.22
C PRO A 384 -14.81 -51.45 40.69
N SER A 385 -13.79 -51.26 41.55
CA SER A 385 -14.01 -50.79 42.92
C SER A 385 -14.62 -49.38 42.94
N PRO A 386 -15.43 -49.02 43.94
CA PRO A 386 -15.99 -47.67 44.04
C PRO A 386 -14.87 -46.62 44.10
N GLN A 387 -14.93 -45.63 43.20
CA GLN A 387 -13.96 -44.54 43.14
C GLN A 387 -14.66 -43.19 43.01
N ALA A 388 -14.12 -42.17 43.67
CA ALA A 388 -14.57 -40.80 43.53
C ALA A 388 -13.84 -40.11 42.37
N LYS A 389 -14.60 -39.54 41.43
CA LYS A 389 -14.08 -38.68 40.38
C LYS A 389 -14.41 -37.23 40.69
N ILE A 390 -13.37 -36.42 40.81
CA ILE A 390 -13.44 -34.98 41.02
C ILE A 390 -12.42 -34.36 40.08
N ASN A 391 -12.84 -34.11 38.84
CA ASN A 391 -11.97 -33.53 37.82
C ASN A 391 -12.68 -32.37 37.12
N ALA A 392 -12.00 -31.23 37.04
CA ALA A 392 -12.42 -30.09 36.25
C ALA A 392 -11.26 -29.73 35.32
N GLN A 393 -11.53 -29.65 34.02
CA GLN A 393 -10.54 -29.35 33.00
C GLN A 393 -11.08 -28.24 32.10
N ASP A 394 -10.37 -27.12 32.08
CA ASP A 394 -10.63 -25.99 31.20
C ASP A 394 -9.50 -25.90 30.17
N ASN A 395 -9.86 -25.85 28.89
CA ASN A 395 -8.94 -25.75 27.77
C ASN A 395 -9.36 -24.58 26.87
N ASP A 396 -8.49 -23.58 26.75
CA ASP A 396 -8.71 -22.40 25.94
C ASP A 396 -7.64 -22.31 24.85
N ILE A 397 -8.09 -22.15 23.60
CA ILE A 397 -7.25 -22.06 22.40
C ILE A 397 -7.61 -20.77 21.68
N ASN A 398 -6.60 -19.94 21.41
CA ASN A 398 -6.73 -18.73 20.59
C ASN A 398 -5.77 -18.83 19.40
N THR A 399 -6.31 -18.77 18.19
CA THR A 399 -5.56 -18.85 16.94
C THR A 399 -5.77 -17.56 16.16
N LEU A 400 -4.67 -16.86 15.85
CA LEU A 400 -4.66 -15.69 14.97
C LEU A 400 -3.76 -15.96 13.77
N ALA A 401 -4.32 -15.82 12.57
CA ALA A 401 -3.55 -15.84 11.33
C ALA A 401 -3.81 -14.54 10.56
N SER A 402 -2.74 -13.84 10.19
CA SER A 402 -2.81 -12.56 9.48
C SER A 402 -2.00 -12.58 8.17
N PRO A 403 -2.39 -13.38 7.15
CA PRO A 403 -1.68 -13.39 5.89
C PRO A 403 -1.86 -12.07 5.13
N VAL A 404 -0.77 -11.59 4.54
CA VAL A 404 -0.74 -10.38 3.72
C VAL A 404 -0.24 -10.74 2.32
N ILE A 405 -0.94 -10.26 1.29
CA ILE A 405 -0.58 -10.54 -0.10
C ILE A 405 -0.73 -9.32 -0.99
N ARG A 406 0.29 -9.02 -1.80
CA ARG A 406 0.23 -8.01 -2.85
C ARG A 406 -0.13 -8.67 -4.17
N VAL A 407 -1.15 -8.15 -4.86
CA VAL A 407 -1.69 -8.73 -6.09
C VAL A 407 -1.97 -7.63 -7.11
N SER A 408 -1.64 -7.90 -8.37
CA SER A 408 -1.94 -7.02 -9.51
C SER A 408 -3.42 -7.04 -9.86
N ASN A 409 -3.91 -5.98 -10.48
CA ASN A 409 -5.31 -5.86 -10.90
C ASN A 409 -5.72 -7.00 -11.85
N ARG A 410 -6.84 -7.66 -11.55
CA ARG A 410 -7.45 -8.79 -12.29
C ARG A 410 -6.62 -10.09 -12.31
N GLU A 411 -5.45 -10.12 -11.70
CA GLU A 411 -4.66 -11.34 -11.57
C GLU A 411 -5.09 -12.18 -10.37
N GLN A 412 -5.07 -13.50 -10.52
CA GLN A 412 -5.35 -14.42 -9.43
C GLN A 412 -4.06 -14.75 -8.68
N ALA A 413 -4.10 -14.66 -7.36
CA ALA A 413 -3.02 -15.08 -6.49
C ALA A 413 -3.49 -16.14 -5.50
N ARG A 414 -2.60 -17.07 -5.14
CA ARG A 414 -2.87 -18.17 -4.21
C ARG A 414 -1.76 -18.28 -3.18
N ILE A 415 -2.14 -18.42 -1.92
CA ILE A 415 -1.27 -18.69 -0.78
C ILE A 415 -1.71 -19.98 -0.12
N HIS A 416 -0.76 -20.84 0.21
CA HIS A 416 -0.98 -22.00 1.05
C HIS A 416 0.07 -22.01 2.17
N ILE A 417 -0.39 -21.97 3.42
CA ILE A 417 0.43 -21.97 4.63
C ILE A 417 -0.05 -23.13 5.49
N GLY A 418 0.75 -24.19 5.58
CA GLY A 418 0.27 -25.44 6.16
C GLY A 418 1.33 -26.51 6.29
N GLN A 419 0.87 -27.72 6.62
CA GLN A 419 1.67 -28.93 6.74
C GLN A 419 1.09 -30.01 5.83
N ARG A 420 1.93 -30.94 5.37
CA ARG A 420 1.51 -32.11 4.59
C ARG A 420 1.45 -33.30 5.54
N VAL A 421 0.25 -33.74 5.89
CA VAL A 421 0.06 -34.83 6.85
C VAL A 421 -0.02 -36.16 6.11
N PRO A 422 0.83 -37.15 6.45
CA PRO A 422 0.77 -38.47 5.84
C PRO A 422 -0.42 -39.26 6.40
N ILE A 423 -1.25 -39.77 5.50
CA ILE A 423 -2.34 -40.70 5.77
C ILE A 423 -1.88 -42.08 5.31
N ILE A 424 -1.69 -42.99 6.27
CA ILE A 424 -1.29 -44.36 6.01
C ILE A 424 -2.56 -45.19 5.80
N SER A 425 -2.74 -45.71 4.58
CA SER A 425 -3.83 -46.63 4.24
C SER A 425 -3.27 -48.06 4.14
N ALA A 426 -3.76 -48.94 5.00
CA ALA A 426 -3.41 -50.36 5.01
C ALA A 426 -4.53 -51.16 4.32
N THR A 427 -4.20 -51.88 3.24
CA THR A 427 -5.13 -52.80 2.57
C THR A 427 -4.67 -54.23 2.81
N SER A 428 -5.56 -55.06 3.36
CA SER A 428 -5.30 -56.49 3.57
C SER A 428 -5.81 -57.29 2.37
N VAL A 429 -4.90 -57.86 1.58
CA VAL A 429 -5.25 -58.79 0.50
C VAL A 429 -5.19 -60.22 1.04
N PRO A 430 -6.30 -60.99 1.04
CA PRO A 430 -6.27 -62.37 1.49
C PRO A 430 -5.41 -63.23 0.54
N SER A 431 -4.38 -63.89 1.09
CA SER A 431 -3.54 -64.84 0.37
C SER A 431 -3.63 -66.24 0.99
N THR A 432 -3.28 -67.27 0.23
CA THR A 432 -3.30 -68.67 0.67
C THR A 432 -2.29 -68.98 1.79
N GLN A 433 -1.35 -68.08 2.07
CA GLN A 433 -0.36 -68.18 3.16
C GLN A 433 -0.65 -67.22 4.34
N GLY A 434 -1.78 -66.51 4.33
CA GLY A 434 -2.17 -65.53 5.34
C GLY A 434 -2.45 -64.14 4.74
N PRO A 435 -3.05 -63.20 5.48
CA PRO A 435 -3.32 -61.86 4.98
C PRO A 435 -2.01 -61.11 4.70
N VAL A 436 -1.84 -60.58 3.49
CA VAL A 436 -0.74 -59.66 3.16
C VAL A 436 -1.25 -58.24 3.38
N ILE A 437 -0.62 -57.52 4.31
CA ILE A 437 -0.94 -56.13 4.61
C ILE A 437 -0.01 -55.25 3.76
N THR A 438 -0.58 -54.50 2.84
CA THR A 438 0.16 -53.49 2.06
C THR A 438 -0.19 -52.11 2.59
N GLU A 439 0.82 -51.37 3.06
CA GLU A 439 0.69 -49.97 3.47
C GLU A 439 1.00 -49.05 2.29
N SER A 440 0.14 -48.05 2.10
CA SER A 440 0.34 -46.96 1.15
C SER A 440 0.25 -45.63 1.89
N VAL A 441 1.15 -44.70 1.59
CA VAL A 441 1.21 -43.38 2.24
C VAL A 441 0.75 -42.32 1.25
N THR A 442 -0.36 -41.64 1.56
CA THR A 442 -0.88 -40.50 0.79
C THR A 442 -0.75 -39.25 1.63
N TYR A 443 -0.26 -38.15 1.07
CA TYR A 443 -0.15 -36.88 1.80
C TYR A 443 -1.38 -36.01 1.56
N LEU A 444 -1.92 -35.44 2.64
CA LEU A 444 -2.98 -34.45 2.60
C LEU A 444 -2.44 -33.10 3.10
N ASP A 445 -2.66 -32.05 2.30
CA ASP A 445 -2.23 -30.70 2.65
C ASP A 445 -3.28 -30.06 3.58
N VAL A 446 -2.87 -29.67 4.78
CA VAL A 446 -3.73 -29.02 5.77
C VAL A 446 -3.11 -27.69 6.22
N GLY A 447 -3.94 -26.71 6.52
CA GLY A 447 -3.55 -25.35 6.90
C GLY A 447 -4.45 -24.30 6.26
N LEU A 448 -3.92 -23.10 6.08
CA LEU A 448 -4.60 -21.97 5.47
C LEU A 448 -4.33 -21.94 3.96
N LYS A 449 -5.39 -21.99 3.15
CA LYS A 449 -5.35 -21.79 1.71
C LYS A 449 -6.20 -20.57 1.35
N LEU A 450 -5.56 -19.54 0.81
CA LEU A 450 -6.19 -18.29 0.40
C LEU A 450 -6.02 -18.10 -1.11
N GLU A 451 -7.12 -17.97 -1.83
CA GLU A 451 -7.15 -17.60 -3.25
C GLU A 451 -7.88 -16.27 -3.39
N VAL A 452 -7.25 -15.31 -4.06
CA VAL A 452 -7.78 -13.96 -4.21
C VAL A 452 -7.60 -13.46 -5.63
N GLN A 453 -8.59 -12.71 -6.12
CA GLN A 453 -8.52 -12.00 -7.39
C GLN A 453 -9.15 -10.61 -7.19
N PRO A 454 -8.35 -9.55 -7.06
CA PRO A 454 -8.84 -8.19 -6.91
C PRO A 454 -9.15 -7.55 -8.27
N THR A 455 -10.12 -6.64 -8.29
CA THR A 455 -10.42 -5.73 -9.39
C THR A 455 -10.49 -4.32 -8.83
N VAL A 456 -9.52 -3.48 -9.20
CA VAL A 456 -9.42 -2.09 -8.74
C VAL A 456 -10.27 -1.19 -9.63
N HIS A 457 -11.13 -0.41 -9.01
CA HIS A 457 -11.93 0.62 -9.65
C HIS A 457 -11.32 2.02 -9.47
N LEU A 458 -11.64 2.93 -10.38
CA LEU A 458 -11.13 4.30 -10.38
C LEU A 458 -11.63 5.13 -9.18
N ASN A 459 -12.73 4.72 -8.55
CA ASN A 459 -13.29 5.38 -7.35
C ASN A 459 -12.67 4.87 -6.04
N ASN A 460 -11.44 4.36 -6.07
CA ASN A 460 -10.72 3.80 -4.92
C ASN A 460 -11.48 2.68 -4.19
N GLU A 461 -12.20 1.88 -4.95
CA GLU A 461 -12.85 0.67 -4.46
C GLU A 461 -12.20 -0.56 -5.09
N VAL A 462 -12.12 -1.63 -4.31
CA VAL A 462 -11.57 -2.91 -4.73
C VAL A 462 -12.67 -3.95 -4.64
N ALA A 463 -13.06 -4.51 -5.78
CA ALA A 463 -13.89 -5.70 -5.82
C ALA A 463 -12.97 -6.93 -5.67
N ILE A 464 -13.23 -7.79 -4.70
CA ILE A 464 -12.37 -8.92 -4.36
C ILE A 464 -13.20 -10.19 -4.49
N LYS A 465 -12.75 -11.10 -5.36
CA LYS A 465 -13.20 -12.49 -5.35
C LYS A 465 -12.25 -13.29 -4.47
N ILE A 466 -12.76 -13.84 -3.38
CA ILE A 466 -11.98 -14.55 -2.37
C ILE A 466 -12.51 -15.97 -2.17
N ALA A 467 -11.58 -16.92 -2.05
CA ALA A 467 -11.82 -18.26 -1.54
C ALA A 467 -10.80 -18.55 -0.44
N LEU A 468 -11.27 -18.80 0.78
CA LEU A 468 -10.46 -19.17 1.92
C LEU A 468 -10.86 -20.56 2.40
N GLU A 469 -9.86 -21.37 2.70
CA GLU A 469 -10.00 -22.67 3.35
C GLU A 469 -9.02 -22.72 4.52
N VAL A 470 -9.51 -23.03 5.71
CA VAL A 470 -8.70 -23.26 6.92
C VAL A 470 -8.92 -24.68 7.37
N SER A 471 -7.86 -25.47 7.40
CA SER A 471 -7.88 -26.85 7.82
C SER A 471 -6.91 -27.14 8.95
N ASN A 472 -7.33 -28.00 9.87
CA ASN A 472 -6.49 -28.49 10.96
C ASN A 472 -6.57 -30.03 11.01
N ALA A 473 -5.43 -30.68 11.17
CA ALA A 473 -5.32 -32.12 11.29
C ALA A 473 -5.00 -32.53 12.73
N THR A 474 -5.84 -33.38 13.31
CA THR A 474 -5.63 -33.94 14.64
C THR A 474 -5.46 -35.46 14.53
N PRO A 475 -4.33 -36.03 14.98
CA PRO A 475 -4.18 -37.48 15.09
C PRO A 475 -5.19 -38.06 16.08
N LEU A 476 -5.88 -39.13 15.69
CA LEU A 476 -6.78 -39.89 16.55
C LEU A 476 -6.05 -41.04 17.22
N GLU A 477 -6.71 -41.69 18.19
CA GLU A 477 -6.19 -42.87 18.85
C GLU A 477 -5.84 -43.99 17.84
N PRO A 478 -4.69 -44.68 18.01
CA PRO A 478 -4.31 -45.79 17.15
C PRO A 478 -5.39 -46.88 17.11
N THR A 479 -5.71 -47.33 15.90
CA THR A 479 -6.57 -48.49 15.69
C THR A 479 -5.90 -49.76 16.23
N ARG A 480 -6.67 -50.85 16.43
CA ARG A 480 -6.14 -52.16 16.88
C ARG A 480 -5.03 -52.74 15.98
N GLN A 481 -4.90 -52.22 14.76
CA GLN A 481 -3.89 -52.62 13.78
C GLN A 481 -2.65 -51.70 13.78
N GLY A 482 -2.58 -50.71 14.69
CA GLY A 482 -1.45 -49.77 14.80
C GLY A 482 -1.53 -48.55 13.88
N THR A 483 -2.51 -48.47 12.97
CA THR A 483 -2.75 -47.31 12.12
C THR A 483 -3.30 -46.15 12.95
N ILE A 484 -2.73 -44.95 12.80
CA ILE A 484 -3.16 -43.71 13.45
C ILE A 484 -4.06 -42.96 12.45
N PRO A 485 -5.39 -42.97 12.60
CA PRO A 485 -6.25 -42.19 11.73
C PRO A 485 -6.07 -40.69 12.02
N VAL A 486 -6.30 -39.85 11.02
CA VAL A 486 -6.20 -38.39 11.16
C VAL A 486 -7.58 -37.80 10.91
N GLN A 487 -8.10 -37.03 11.86
CA GLN A 487 -9.28 -36.20 11.65
C GLN A 487 -8.85 -34.86 11.06
N VAL A 488 -9.57 -34.40 10.04
CA VAL A 488 -9.31 -33.11 9.39
C VAL A 488 -10.55 -32.24 9.51
N ASP A 489 -10.43 -31.16 10.25
CA ASP A 489 -11.50 -30.17 10.38
C ASP A 489 -11.26 -29.06 9.35
N THR A 490 -12.21 -28.83 8.46
CA THR A 490 -12.11 -27.81 7.40
C THR A 490 -13.17 -26.72 7.57
N ARG A 491 -12.79 -25.48 7.27
CA ARG A 491 -13.63 -24.28 7.30
C ARG A 491 -13.44 -23.54 5.99
N ASN A 492 -14.49 -23.47 5.17
CA ASN A 492 -14.40 -22.92 3.82
C ASN A 492 -15.34 -21.72 3.66
N ALA A 493 -14.84 -20.65 3.05
CA ALA A 493 -15.61 -19.46 2.71
C ALA A 493 -15.25 -18.98 1.30
N GLN A 494 -16.26 -18.79 0.45
CA GLN A 494 -16.09 -18.24 -0.88
C GLN A 494 -17.09 -17.11 -1.09
N THR A 495 -16.61 -15.92 -1.43
CA THR A 495 -17.46 -14.74 -1.60
C THR A 495 -16.85 -13.74 -2.59
N THR A 496 -17.67 -12.80 -3.04
CA THR A 496 -17.22 -11.63 -3.79
C THR A 496 -17.79 -10.40 -3.11
N LEU A 497 -16.91 -9.46 -2.78
CA LEU A 497 -17.22 -8.24 -2.04
C LEU A 497 -16.57 -7.04 -2.71
N ARG A 498 -17.03 -5.85 -2.36
CA ARG A 498 -16.46 -4.59 -2.83
C ARG A 498 -16.28 -3.67 -1.63
N LEU A 499 -15.07 -3.16 -1.48
CA LEU A 499 -14.63 -2.38 -0.32
C LEU A 499 -13.92 -1.11 -0.77
N HIS A 500 -14.01 -0.07 0.05
CA HIS A 500 -13.13 1.08 -0.12
C HIS A 500 -11.68 0.76 0.30
N ASP A 501 -10.74 1.54 -0.21
CA ASP A 501 -9.35 1.50 0.22
C ASP A 501 -9.21 1.73 1.74
N GLY A 502 -8.55 0.78 2.42
CA GLY A 502 -8.35 0.79 3.87
C GLY A 502 -9.58 0.39 4.70
N GLU A 503 -10.71 0.05 4.08
CA GLU A 503 -11.91 -0.39 4.78
C GLU A 503 -11.80 -1.85 5.21
N THR A 504 -11.91 -2.12 6.50
CA THR A 504 -11.99 -3.48 7.04
C THR A 504 -13.43 -3.96 7.05
N GLN A 505 -13.71 -5.09 6.40
CA GLN A 505 -15.01 -5.74 6.48
C GLN A 505 -14.90 -7.18 6.99
N ILE A 506 -15.85 -7.54 7.85
CA ILE A 506 -16.03 -8.91 8.33
C ILE A 506 -16.72 -9.71 7.24
N LEU A 507 -16.03 -10.73 6.73
CA LEU A 507 -16.49 -11.61 5.66
C LEU A 507 -17.46 -12.67 6.18
N ALA A 508 -17.12 -13.27 7.31
CA ALA A 508 -17.86 -14.37 7.91
C ALA A 508 -17.62 -14.43 9.42
N GLY A 509 -18.65 -14.83 10.15
CA GLY A 509 -18.59 -15.18 11.57
C GLY A 509 -19.29 -16.52 11.79
N LEU A 510 -18.67 -17.44 12.52
CA LEU A 510 -19.26 -18.72 12.90
C LEU A 510 -19.11 -18.92 14.40
N MET A 511 -20.23 -19.08 15.10
CA MET A 511 -20.24 -19.48 16.51
C MET A 511 -20.87 -20.85 16.64
N ARG A 512 -20.19 -21.76 17.34
CA ARG A 512 -20.67 -23.10 17.66
C ARG A 512 -20.64 -23.31 19.17
N ASN A 513 -21.76 -23.79 19.71
CA ASN A 513 -21.90 -24.14 21.11
C ASN A 513 -22.35 -25.60 21.20
N ASP A 514 -21.49 -26.45 21.75
CA ASP A 514 -21.77 -27.86 21.99
C ASP A 514 -21.94 -28.09 23.49
N HIS A 515 -22.99 -28.80 23.88
CA HIS A 515 -23.21 -29.22 25.26
C HIS A 515 -23.50 -30.72 25.29
N GLY A 516 -22.63 -31.47 25.96
CA GLY A 516 -22.76 -32.89 26.18
C GLY A 516 -22.82 -33.19 27.68
N ALA A 517 -23.95 -33.71 28.16
CA ALA A 517 -24.09 -34.21 29.51
C ALA A 517 -24.20 -35.73 29.45
N THR A 518 -23.27 -36.43 30.10
CA THR A 518 -23.26 -37.90 30.19
C THR A 518 -23.13 -38.29 31.65
N GLY A 519 -23.82 -39.35 32.07
CA GLY A 519 -23.74 -39.76 33.46
C GLY A 519 -24.18 -41.18 33.70
N ASN A 520 -23.55 -41.82 34.67
CA ASN A 520 -23.87 -43.17 35.13
C ASN A 520 -24.41 -43.07 36.55
N LYS A 521 -25.57 -43.65 36.82
CA LYS A 521 -26.22 -43.63 38.14
C LYS A 521 -26.82 -44.98 38.50
N ILE A 522 -26.94 -45.27 39.79
CA ILE A 522 -27.68 -46.44 40.27
C ILE A 522 -29.18 -46.18 40.06
N PRO A 523 -29.91 -47.04 39.33
CA PRO A 523 -31.36 -46.89 39.17
C PRO A 523 -32.08 -46.78 40.52
N GLY A 524 -32.99 -45.81 40.67
CA GLY A 524 -33.70 -45.55 41.92
C GLY A 524 -32.93 -44.62 42.87
N LEU A 525 -31.78 -45.04 43.39
CA LEU A 525 -30.99 -44.24 44.35
C LEU A 525 -30.40 -42.96 43.72
N GLY A 526 -30.05 -43.01 42.43
CA GLY A 526 -29.53 -41.88 41.67
C GLY A 526 -30.57 -40.82 41.30
N ASP A 527 -31.86 -41.13 41.43
CA ASP A 527 -32.96 -40.22 41.10
C ASP A 527 -33.51 -39.47 42.33
N ILE A 528 -32.99 -39.77 43.53
CA ILE A 528 -33.41 -39.10 44.77
C ILE A 528 -32.99 -37.63 44.74
N PRO A 529 -33.93 -36.67 44.90
CA PRO A 529 -33.59 -35.25 44.96
C PRO A 529 -32.57 -34.97 46.07
N GLY A 530 -31.52 -34.21 45.77
CA GLY A 530 -30.46 -33.83 46.72
C GLY A 530 -29.39 -34.91 46.97
N LEU A 531 -29.76 -36.19 47.03
CA LEU A 531 -28.82 -37.30 47.29
C LEU A 531 -28.32 -38.03 46.04
N GLY A 532 -28.97 -37.86 44.89
CA GLY A 532 -28.63 -38.57 43.64
C GLY A 532 -27.18 -38.40 43.18
N ARG A 533 -26.53 -37.28 43.52
CA ARG A 533 -25.11 -37.02 43.25
C ARG A 533 -24.13 -37.96 43.98
N LEU A 534 -24.55 -38.55 45.10
CA LEU A 534 -23.75 -39.56 45.81
C LEU A 534 -23.89 -40.96 45.19
N PHE A 535 -24.93 -41.18 44.39
CA PHE A 535 -25.27 -42.46 43.79
C PHE A 535 -25.08 -42.49 42.27
N GLY A 536 -24.28 -41.56 41.74
CA GLY A 536 -23.93 -41.47 40.34
C GLY A 536 -22.72 -40.58 40.06
N SER A 537 -22.35 -40.52 38.79
CA SER A 537 -21.29 -39.66 38.24
C SER A 537 -21.83 -38.93 37.02
N ASN A 538 -21.56 -37.63 36.93
CA ASN A 538 -21.93 -36.79 35.81
C ASN A 538 -20.67 -36.18 35.20
N LYS A 539 -20.55 -36.33 33.89
CA LYS A 539 -19.56 -35.67 33.03
C LYS A 539 -20.28 -34.70 32.12
N ASP A 540 -20.12 -33.41 32.43
CA ASP A 540 -20.61 -32.30 31.62
C ASP A 540 -19.46 -31.74 30.79
N THR A 541 -19.66 -31.67 29.48
CA THR A 541 -18.71 -31.13 28.51
C THR A 541 -19.38 -29.96 27.78
N VAL A 542 -18.83 -28.77 27.94
CA VAL A 542 -19.28 -27.54 27.28
C VAL A 542 -18.17 -27.08 26.34
N GLY A 543 -18.43 -27.10 25.04
CA GLY A 543 -17.55 -26.58 24.02
C GLY A 543 -18.13 -25.31 23.40
N LYS A 544 -17.31 -24.28 23.22
CA LYS A 544 -17.68 -23.06 22.50
C LYS A 544 -16.55 -22.68 21.56
N SER A 545 -16.86 -22.48 20.27
CA SER A 545 -15.92 -21.94 19.30
C SER A 545 -16.50 -20.76 18.53
N GLU A 546 -15.69 -19.73 18.33
CA GLU A 546 -15.99 -18.52 17.58
C GLU A 546 -14.89 -18.32 16.54
N LEU A 547 -15.28 -18.20 15.26
CA LEU A 547 -14.40 -17.88 14.15
C LEU A 547 -14.86 -16.56 13.54
N VAL A 548 -13.95 -15.60 13.41
CA VAL A 548 -14.17 -14.33 12.72
C VAL A 548 -13.14 -14.19 11.61
N LEU A 549 -13.63 -13.86 10.42
CA LEU A 549 -12.81 -13.59 9.25
C LEU A 549 -13.02 -12.14 8.81
N SER A 550 -11.95 -11.36 8.71
CA SER A 550 -11.98 -10.01 8.16
C SER A 550 -10.97 -9.84 7.03
N ILE A 551 -11.22 -8.85 6.17
CA ILE A 551 -10.32 -8.46 5.10
C ILE A 551 -10.25 -6.93 5.00
N THR A 552 -9.05 -6.43 4.73
CA THR A 552 -8.78 -5.02 4.50
C THR A 552 -7.95 -4.88 3.22
N PRO A 553 -8.48 -4.29 2.15
CA PRO A 553 -7.69 -3.95 0.98
C PRO A 553 -6.93 -2.65 1.20
N ARG A 554 -5.72 -2.57 0.68
CA ARG A 554 -4.90 -1.36 0.59
C ARG A 554 -4.41 -1.18 -0.83
N ILE A 555 -4.84 -0.15 -1.52
CA ILE A 555 -4.40 0.15 -2.87
C ILE A 555 -2.99 0.76 -2.80
N VAL A 556 -2.00 0.10 -3.39
CA VAL A 556 -0.62 0.60 -3.46
C VAL A 556 -0.50 1.67 -4.55
N ARG A 557 -1.19 1.44 -5.66
CA ARG A 557 -1.23 2.33 -6.82
C ARG A 557 -2.59 2.20 -7.50
N ASN A 558 -3.25 3.32 -7.75
CA ASN A 558 -4.45 3.38 -8.59
C ASN A 558 -4.16 4.21 -9.86
N LEU A 559 -4.99 4.02 -10.89
CA LEU A 559 -4.98 4.85 -12.07
C LEU A 559 -5.67 6.19 -11.75
N PRO A 560 -5.08 7.34 -12.09
CA PRO A 560 -5.76 8.62 -11.95
C PRO A 560 -6.96 8.65 -12.92
N TYR A 561 -8.12 9.10 -12.44
CA TYR A 561 -9.24 9.40 -13.32
C TYR A 561 -8.85 10.60 -14.20
N GLN A 562 -8.79 10.39 -15.51
CA GLN A 562 -8.65 11.46 -16.49
C GLN A 562 -10.02 11.73 -17.09
N SER A 563 -10.44 13.00 -17.09
CA SER A 563 -11.70 13.36 -17.74
C SER A 563 -11.58 13.08 -19.25
N PRO A 564 -12.63 12.59 -19.92
CA PRO A 564 -12.62 12.45 -21.38
C PRO A 564 -12.21 13.74 -22.10
N SER A 565 -12.55 14.91 -21.53
CA SER A 565 -12.16 16.23 -22.05
C SER A 565 -10.66 16.50 -21.94
N ASP A 566 -9.98 15.98 -20.91
CA ASP A 566 -8.54 16.15 -20.74
C ASP A 566 -7.75 15.27 -21.72
N MET A 567 -8.38 14.18 -22.19
CA MET A 567 -7.82 13.30 -23.20
C MET A 567 -8.23 13.67 -24.63
N GLU A 568 -9.07 14.70 -24.81
CA GLU A 568 -9.50 15.17 -26.11
C GLU A 568 -8.39 16.02 -26.75
N PHE A 569 -7.99 15.67 -27.96
CA PHE A 569 -7.09 16.49 -28.76
C PHE A 569 -7.50 16.45 -30.23
N SER A 570 -7.44 17.60 -30.89
CA SER A 570 -7.69 17.70 -32.34
C SER A 570 -6.60 16.94 -33.09
N THR A 571 -7.02 15.98 -33.92
CA THR A 571 -6.15 15.15 -34.76
C THR A 571 -6.15 15.57 -36.23
N GLY A 572 -6.91 16.61 -36.58
CA GLY A 572 -7.11 17.06 -37.95
C GLY A 572 -8.24 16.32 -38.66
N THR A 573 -8.08 16.08 -39.97
CA THR A 573 -9.06 15.39 -40.82
C THR A 573 -8.57 13.98 -41.19
N GLU A 574 -9.46 13.12 -41.68
CA GLU A 574 -9.06 11.78 -42.15
C GLU A 574 -8.00 11.83 -43.25
N THR A 575 -7.99 12.89 -44.06
CA THR A 575 -7.04 13.11 -45.16
C THR A 575 -5.74 13.78 -44.71
N SER A 576 -5.78 14.60 -43.66
CA SER A 576 -4.63 15.32 -43.15
C SER A 576 -4.62 15.31 -41.62
N MET A 577 -3.74 14.48 -41.07
CA MET A 577 -3.55 14.42 -39.64
C MET A 577 -2.56 15.50 -39.21
N HIS A 578 -2.99 16.40 -38.33
CA HIS A 578 -2.13 17.47 -37.82
C HIS A 578 -2.47 17.74 -36.36
N ILE A 579 -1.45 17.80 -35.52
CA ILE A 579 -1.62 18.23 -34.12
C ILE A 579 -1.48 19.74 -34.10
N GLN A 580 -2.61 20.44 -33.99
CA GLN A 580 -2.59 21.87 -33.79
C GLN A 580 -1.91 22.17 -32.45
N ALA A 581 -0.87 23.02 -32.48
CA ALA A 581 -0.25 23.50 -31.26
C ALA A 581 -1.33 24.15 -30.38
N PRO A 582 -1.35 23.91 -29.05
CA PRO A 582 -2.34 24.52 -28.18
C PRO A 582 -2.35 26.03 -28.38
N ASP A 583 -3.53 26.58 -28.61
CA ASP A 583 -3.72 28.00 -28.84
C ASP A 583 -3.19 28.78 -27.63
N ARG A 584 -2.02 29.39 -27.79
CA ARG A 584 -1.35 30.17 -26.72
C ARG A 584 -2.16 31.41 -26.31
N SER A 585 -3.24 31.74 -27.03
CA SER A 585 -4.10 32.88 -26.72
C SER A 585 -5.03 32.63 -25.52
N GLN A 586 -5.29 31.36 -25.14
CA GLN A 586 -6.04 31.04 -23.93
C GLN A 586 -5.10 30.87 -22.74
N SER A 587 -4.44 31.97 -22.36
CA SER A 587 -4.00 32.09 -20.97
C SER A 587 -5.27 32.14 -20.11
N TYR A 588 -5.53 31.06 -19.40
CA TYR A 588 -6.63 30.95 -18.44
C TYR A 588 -6.47 32.08 -17.43
N VAL A 589 -7.28 33.13 -17.56
CA VAL A 589 -7.41 34.17 -16.54
C VAL A 589 -8.02 33.48 -15.34
N MET A 590 -7.19 33.15 -14.35
CA MET A 590 -7.67 32.75 -13.04
C MET A 590 -8.66 33.83 -12.57
N PRO A 591 -9.92 33.49 -12.26
CA PRO A 591 -10.82 34.46 -11.66
C PRO A 591 -10.18 34.91 -10.35
N SER A 592 -9.87 36.20 -10.28
CA SER A 592 -9.45 36.85 -9.05
C SER A 592 -10.48 36.52 -7.97
N PRO A 593 -10.08 36.07 -6.77
CA PRO A 593 -11.04 35.71 -5.74
C PRO A 593 -11.89 36.93 -5.40
N ALA A 594 -13.19 36.79 -5.65
CA ALA A 594 -14.18 37.83 -5.43
C ALA A 594 -14.14 38.32 -3.98
N GLY A 595 -14.06 39.65 -3.86
CA GLY A 595 -14.24 40.50 -2.68
C GLY A 595 -14.55 39.83 -1.35
N GLN A 596 -13.55 39.81 -0.46
CA GLN A 596 -13.84 39.99 0.96
C GLN A 596 -14.31 41.43 1.17
N SER A 597 -15.61 41.55 1.42
CA SER A 597 -16.24 42.73 1.99
C SER A 597 -15.43 43.23 3.18
N ARG A 598 -14.67 44.32 2.99
CA ARG A 598 -14.21 45.16 4.10
C ARG A 598 -15.41 46.00 4.53
N ALA A 599 -15.98 45.65 5.67
CA ALA A 599 -16.89 46.51 6.39
C ALA A 599 -16.20 47.86 6.67
N VAL A 600 -16.76 48.92 6.09
CA VAL A 600 -16.40 50.29 6.40
C VAL A 600 -17.01 50.63 7.76
N GLY A 601 -16.16 50.74 8.77
CA GLY A 601 -16.42 51.48 9.98
C GLY A 601 -16.16 52.97 9.72
N GLU A 602 -17.21 53.74 9.88
CA GLU A 602 -17.32 55.20 9.91
C GLU A 602 -16.23 55.91 10.74
N SER A 603 -15.62 56.97 10.20
CA SER A 603 -15.24 58.20 10.93
C SER A 603 -14.66 59.30 10.02
N ALA A 604 -15.43 60.39 9.92
CA ALA A 604 -15.04 61.81 9.90
C ALA A 604 -14.02 62.36 8.87
N VAL A 605 -14.59 63.02 7.84
CA VAL A 605 -14.36 64.42 7.43
C VAL A 605 -13.09 65.12 7.96
N ALA A 606 -12.19 65.49 7.05
CA ALA A 606 -11.46 66.76 7.09
C ALA A 606 -11.10 67.24 5.68
N THR A 607 -11.83 68.26 5.24
CA THR A 607 -11.59 69.06 4.04
C THR A 607 -10.26 69.80 4.15
N THR A 608 -9.39 69.75 3.13
CA THR A 608 -8.60 70.92 2.71
C THR A 608 -8.32 70.83 1.21
N ARG A 609 -8.82 71.85 0.51
CA ARG A 609 -8.66 72.14 -0.91
C ARG A 609 -7.37 72.97 -1.05
N VAL A 610 -6.45 72.60 -1.94
CA VAL A 610 -5.53 73.57 -2.56
C VAL A 610 -5.43 73.25 -4.06
N THR A 611 -5.61 74.32 -4.81
CA THR A 611 -5.81 74.42 -6.26
C THR A 611 -4.48 74.44 -7.01
N VAL A 612 -4.46 73.75 -8.15
CA VAL A 612 -3.85 74.07 -9.46
C VAL A 612 -2.74 75.13 -9.51
N GLU A 613 -1.59 74.76 -10.07
CA GLU A 613 -0.98 75.53 -11.15
C GLU A 613 -0.14 74.63 -12.07
N LYS A 614 -0.42 74.71 -13.38
CA LYS A 614 0.41 74.23 -14.48
C LYS A 614 1.01 75.49 -15.14
N PRO A 615 2.21 75.42 -15.74
CA PRO A 615 2.40 74.74 -17.03
C PRO A 615 3.30 73.51 -16.99
#